data_AF-A0A2A8TWE7-F1
#
_entry.id   AF-A0A2A8TWE7-F1
#
_cell.length_a   1.000
_cell.length_b   1.000
_cell.length_c   1.000
_cell.angle_alpha   90.00
_cell.angle_beta   90.00
_cell.angle_gamma   90.00
#
_symmetry.space_group_name_H-M   'P 1'
#
loop_
_entity.id
_entity.type
_entity.pdbx_description
1 polymer ?
#
loop_
_entity_poly.entity_id
_entity_poly.type
_entity_poly.pdbx_seq_one_letter_code
_entity_poly.pdbx_strand_id
1 'polypeptide(L)'
;MRNELKEKEQQFLTGVLKELKQYDISLEERENIKQQILEHIQECREHGEESINDLGTPQLFVQDFLEINEIDLRVKMKQLQNVNKKSNTLIIIGIFVAFITYLISQTTLSIFLTESLNPTNSENNFNFNLLYRIAENQWWNSILIMISLMVSLLISIILVIYKKRKLSEVH
;
A
#
# COMPACT_ATOMS: atom_id res chain seq x y z
N MET A 1 17.52 -16.24 33.61
CA MET A 1 16.65 -15.20 34.18
C MET A 1 15.78 -14.67 33.06
N ARG A 2 14.47 -14.46 33.30
CA ARG A 2 13.59 -13.85 32.29
C ARG A 2 13.91 -12.35 32.25
N ASN A 3 14.19 -11.82 31.07
CA ASN A 3 14.33 -10.39 30.80
C ASN A 3 12.98 -9.69 30.97
N GLU A 4 12.53 -9.53 32.22
CA GLU A 4 11.38 -8.69 32.51
C GLU A 4 11.83 -7.23 32.38
N LEU A 5 11.49 -6.66 31.23
CA LEU A 5 11.56 -5.23 30.97
C LEU A 5 10.48 -4.54 31.81
N LYS A 6 10.85 -3.42 32.45
CA LYS A 6 9.87 -2.52 33.03
C LYS A 6 9.04 -1.91 31.90
N GLU A 7 7.81 -1.49 32.22
CA GLU A 7 6.88 -0.93 31.24
C GLU A 7 7.48 0.23 30.42
N LYS A 8 8.24 1.13 31.09
CA LYS A 8 8.94 2.24 30.44
C LYS A 8 10.02 1.78 29.45
N GLU A 9 10.77 0.73 29.79
CA GLU A 9 11.84 0.17 28.95
C GLU A 9 11.24 -0.49 27.70
N GLN A 10 10.12 -1.18 27.87
CA GLN A 10 9.39 -1.79 26.76
C GLN A 10 8.78 -0.72 25.83
N GLN A 11 8.25 0.37 26.39
CA GLN A 11 7.76 1.51 25.62
C GLN A 11 8.89 2.17 24.82
N PHE A 12 10.06 2.38 25.43
CA PHE A 12 11.24 2.91 24.75
C PHE A 12 11.68 2.03 23.58
N LEU A 13 11.90 0.74 23.83
CA LEU A 13 12.33 -0.21 22.80
C LEU A 13 11.33 -0.30 21.64
N THR A 14 10.04 -0.32 21.94
CA THR A 14 8.99 -0.33 20.92
C THR A 14 9.00 0.97 20.09
N GLY A 15 9.25 2.12 20.73
CA GLY A 15 9.41 3.41 20.07
C GLY A 15 10.58 3.42 19.08
N VAL A 16 11.76 3.00 19.53
CA VAL A 16 12.99 2.94 18.72
C VAL A 16 12.79 2.01 17.51
N LEU A 17 12.28 0.80 17.72
CA LEU A 17 12.05 -0.15 16.62
C LEU A 17 11.02 0.34 15.60
N LYS A 18 10.00 1.06 16.05
CA LYS A 18 8.99 1.66 15.17
C LYS A 18 9.59 2.76 14.32
N GLU A 19 10.46 3.60 14.87
CA GLU A 19 11.14 4.67 14.13
C GLU A 19 12.19 4.13 13.17
N LEU A 20 13.04 3.18 13.59
CA LEU A 20 14.00 2.51 12.70
C LEU A 20 13.31 1.85 11.50
N LYS A 21 12.11 1.30 11.70
CA LYS A 21 11.30 0.75 10.61
C LYS A 21 10.86 1.82 9.59
N GLN A 22 10.62 3.07 10.02
CA GLN A 22 10.26 4.16 9.11
C GLN A 22 11.44 4.56 8.20
N TYR A 23 12.68 4.35 8.66
CA TYR A 23 13.90 4.63 7.92
C TYR A 23 14.41 3.46 7.07
N ASP A 24 13.59 2.41 6.89
CA ASP A 24 13.94 1.23 6.09
C ASP A 24 15.29 0.62 6.51
N ILE A 25 15.53 0.57 7.82
CA ILE A 25 16.67 -0.15 8.40
C ILE A 25 16.39 -1.66 8.32
N SER A 26 17.41 -2.45 8.00
CA SER A 26 17.24 -3.89 7.80
C SER A 26 16.71 -4.56 9.08
N LEU A 27 16.08 -5.74 8.93
CA LEU A 27 15.63 -6.50 10.09
C LEU A 27 16.80 -6.96 10.97
N GLU A 28 17.93 -7.30 10.35
CA GLU A 28 19.15 -7.72 11.03
C GLU A 28 19.73 -6.59 11.88
N GLU A 29 19.88 -5.39 11.30
CA GLU A 29 20.34 -4.21 12.05
C GLU A 29 19.38 -3.85 13.17
N ARG A 30 18.06 -3.91 12.95
CA ARG A 30 17.07 -3.65 14.00
C ARG A 30 17.15 -4.64 15.15
N GLU A 31 17.39 -5.92 14.87
CA GLU A 31 17.55 -6.92 15.92
C GLU A 31 18.87 -6.72 16.68
N ASN A 32 19.94 -6.33 15.99
CA ASN A 32 21.21 -5.98 16.61
C ASN A 32 21.07 -4.77 17.55
N ILE A 33 20.41 -3.70 17.10
CA ILE A 33 20.15 -2.50 17.92
C ILE A 33 19.28 -2.85 19.13
N LYS A 34 18.25 -3.68 18.93
CA LYS A 34 17.44 -4.19 20.05
C LYS A 34 18.31 -4.93 21.06
N GLN A 35 19.21 -5.79 20.60
CA GLN A 35 20.10 -6.53 21.50
C GLN A 35 21.01 -5.57 22.28
N GLN A 36 21.60 -4.56 21.63
CA GLN A 36 22.41 -3.54 22.28
C GLN A 36 21.64 -2.77 23.37
N ILE A 37 20.39 -2.38 23.09
CA ILE A 37 19.54 -1.70 24.07
C ILE A 37 19.23 -2.63 25.26
N LEU A 38 18.97 -3.92 25.01
CA LEU A 38 18.71 -4.89 26.07
C LEU A 38 19.94 -5.14 26.94
N GLU A 39 21.12 -5.20 26.33
CA GLU A 39 22.40 -5.35 27.03
C GLU A 39 22.67 -4.13 27.93
N HIS A 40 22.48 -2.91 27.41
CA HIS A 40 22.62 -1.69 28.20
C HIS A 40 21.63 -1.61 29.38
N ILE A 41 20.35 -1.96 29.16
CA ILE A 41 19.35 -1.99 30.23
C ILE A 41 19.76 -2.97 31.34
N GLN A 42 20.32 -4.11 30.96
CA GLN A 42 20.78 -5.12 31.91
C GLN A 42 22.00 -4.64 32.69
N GLU A 43 22.95 -4.00 32.02
CA GLU A 43 24.15 -3.41 32.64
C GLU A 43 23.79 -2.33 33.67
N CYS A 44 22.91 -1.38 33.32
CA CYS A 44 22.45 -0.35 34.26
C CYS A 44 21.76 -0.98 35.48
N ARG A 45 20.98 -2.05 35.28
CA ARG A 45 20.29 -2.76 36.36
C ARG A 45 21.27 -3.43 37.33
N GLU A 46 22.38 -3.96 36.84
CA GLU A 46 23.43 -4.57 37.65
C GLU A 46 24.19 -3.53 38.49
N HIS A 47 24.27 -2.29 38.01
CA HIS A 47 24.89 -1.16 38.71
C HIS A 47 23.91 -0.35 39.59
N GLY A 48 22.61 -0.70 39.57
CA GLY A 48 21.57 0.01 40.33
C GLY A 48 21.15 1.35 39.73
N GLU A 49 21.45 1.58 38.45
CA GLU A 49 21.19 2.80 37.70
C GLU A 49 19.87 2.72 36.91
N GLU A 50 19.34 3.89 36.51
CA GLU A 50 18.11 3.98 35.72
C GLU A 50 18.44 4.00 34.22
N SER A 51 18.26 2.83 33.58
CA SER A 51 18.61 2.51 32.19
C SER A 51 18.13 3.48 31.10
N ILE A 52 17.05 4.23 31.34
CA ILE A 52 16.43 5.11 30.32
C ILE A 52 17.01 6.53 30.38
N ASN A 53 17.56 6.95 31.51
CA ASN A 53 18.06 8.32 31.65
C ASN A 53 19.23 8.62 30.72
N ASP A 54 20.07 7.62 30.45
CA ASP A 54 21.25 7.75 29.59
C ASP A 54 20.92 7.58 28.10
N LEU A 55 19.85 6.86 27.78
CA LEU A 55 19.41 6.60 26.40
C LEU A 55 18.57 7.75 25.80
N GLY A 56 18.08 8.68 26.64
CA GLY A 56 17.27 9.81 26.20
C GLY A 56 15.89 9.40 25.65
N THR A 57 15.39 10.12 24.66
CA THR A 57 14.12 9.78 23.98
C THR A 57 14.38 8.82 22.81
N PRO A 58 13.40 7.97 22.44
CA PRO A 58 13.53 7.09 21.27
C PRO A 58 13.94 7.84 19.99
N GLN A 59 13.39 9.05 19.80
CA GLN A 59 13.69 9.93 18.66
C GLN A 59 15.16 10.32 18.61
N LEU A 60 15.69 10.75 19.76
CA LEU A 60 17.07 11.21 19.88
C LEU A 60 18.02 10.04 19.65
N PHE A 61 17.75 8.89 20.28
CA PHE A 61 18.54 7.67 20.09
C PHE A 61 18.60 7.24 18.62
N VAL A 62 17.46 7.23 17.92
CA VAL A 62 17.43 6.86 16.50
C VAL A 62 18.16 7.90 15.64
N GLN A 63 18.03 9.19 15.95
CA GLN A 63 18.75 10.25 15.25
C GLN A 63 20.27 10.09 15.42
N ASP A 64 20.74 9.92 16.65
CA ASP A 64 22.16 9.72 16.96
C ASP A 64 22.70 8.45 16.29
N PHE A 65 21.93 7.36 16.29
CA PHE A 65 22.28 6.14 15.58
C PHE A 65 22.45 6.38 14.08
N LEU A 66 21.51 7.09 13.44
CA LEU A 66 21.58 7.38 12.01
C LEU A 66 22.76 8.30 11.67
N GLU A 67 23.08 9.25 12.55
CA GLU A 67 24.20 10.17 12.41
C GLU A 67 25.56 9.45 12.54
N ILE A 68 25.71 8.59 13.56
CA ILE A 68 26.92 7.77 13.77
C ILE A 68 27.18 6.83 12.59
N ASN A 69 26.11 6.28 12.00
CA ASN A 69 26.23 5.38 10.85
C ASN A 69 26.29 6.12 9.50
N GLU A 70 26.46 7.44 9.49
CA GLU A 70 26.51 8.29 8.28
C GLU A 70 25.31 8.09 7.33
N ILE A 71 24.16 7.66 7.86
CA ILE A 71 22.96 7.46 7.05
C ILE A 71 22.35 8.84 6.80
N ASP A 72 22.55 9.39 5.59
CA ASP A 72 21.91 10.65 5.19
C ASP A 72 20.38 10.49 5.16
N LEU A 73 19.76 10.87 6.28
CA LEU A 73 18.32 10.91 6.49
C LEU A 73 17.58 11.65 5.36
N ARG A 74 18.17 12.72 4.83
CA ARG A 74 17.55 13.54 3.79
C ARG A 74 17.48 12.79 2.47
N VAL A 75 18.51 11.99 2.15
CA VAL A 75 18.53 11.12 0.97
C VAL A 75 17.51 10.00 1.11
N LYS A 76 17.48 9.28 2.23
CA LYS A 76 16.48 8.22 2.47
C LYS A 76 15.03 8.75 2.47
N MET A 77 14.76 9.89 3.10
CA MET A 77 13.43 10.52 3.08
C MET A 77 12.99 10.89 1.65
N LYS A 78 13.88 11.45 0.83
CA LYS A 78 13.60 11.74 -0.58
C LYS A 78 13.32 10.47 -1.40
N GLN A 79 14.07 9.38 -1.16
CA GLN A 79 13.84 8.10 -1.82
C GLN A 79 12.46 7.53 -1.46
N LEU A 80 12.11 7.48 -0.17
CA LEU A 80 10.79 7.03 0.29
C LEU A 80 9.64 7.86 -0.30
N GLN A 81 9.79 9.18 -0.33
CA GLN A 81 8.79 10.08 -0.93
C GLN A 81 8.61 9.80 -2.43
N ASN A 82 9.70 9.57 -3.16
CA ASN A 82 9.64 9.23 -4.59
C ASN A 82 9.00 7.86 -4.85
N VAL A 83 9.30 6.85 -4.03
CA VAL A 83 8.68 5.52 -4.13
C VAL A 83 7.18 5.61 -3.88
N ASN A 84 6.76 6.33 -2.83
CA ASN A 84 5.35 6.54 -2.52
C ASN A 84 4.61 7.30 -3.62
N LYS A 85 5.21 8.37 -4.17
CA LYS A 85 4.63 9.13 -5.30
C LYS A 85 4.45 8.26 -6.54
N LYS A 86 5.43 7.41 -6.85
CA LYS A 86 5.39 6.48 -8.00
C LYS A 86 4.32 5.40 -7.80
N SER A 87 4.20 4.85 -6.59
CA SER A 87 3.14 3.89 -6.24
C SER A 87 1.73 4.51 -6.36
N ASN A 88 1.53 5.73 -5.84
CA ASN A 88 0.24 6.41 -5.93
C ASN A 88 -0.16 6.72 -7.39
N THR A 89 0.82 7.11 -8.22
CA THR A 89 0.61 7.34 -9.65
C THR A 89 0.17 6.06 -10.37
N LEU A 90 0.76 4.90 -10.04
CA LEU A 90 0.36 3.61 -10.61
C LEU A 90 -1.08 3.21 -10.25
N ILE A 91 -1.53 3.50 -9.03
CA ILE A 91 -2.91 3.24 -8.60
C ILE A 91 -3.89 4.11 -9.40
N ILE A 92 -3.60 5.40 -9.55
CA ILE A 92 -4.44 6.33 -10.34
C ILE A 92 -4.56 5.86 -11.79
N ILE A 93 -3.45 5.45 -12.40
CA ILE A 93 -3.45 4.87 -13.76
C ILE A 93 -4.31 3.60 -13.81
N GLY A 94 -4.20 2.73 -12.81
CA GLY A 94 -5.01 1.52 -12.71
C GLY A 94 -6.52 1.81 -12.66
N ILE A 95 -6.94 2.82 -11.88
CA ILE A 95 -8.35 3.26 -11.81
C ILE A 95 -8.81 3.81 -13.17
N PHE A 96 -7.99 4.63 -13.82
CA PHE A 96 -8.32 5.19 -15.12
C PHE A 96 -8.48 4.10 -16.19
N VAL A 97 -7.56 3.14 -16.22
CA VAL A 97 -7.65 1.97 -17.12
C VAL A 97 -8.89 1.13 -16.81
N ALA A 98 -9.24 0.92 -15.54
CA ALA A 98 -10.45 0.21 -15.16
C ALA A 98 -11.70 0.91 -15.71
N PHE A 99 -11.79 2.23 -15.55
CA PHE A 99 -12.91 3.01 -16.05
C PHE A 99 -13.07 2.89 -17.57
N ILE A 100 -11.99 3.06 -18.33
CA ILE A 100 -12.00 2.92 -19.79
C ILE A 100 -12.37 1.49 -20.22
N THR A 101 -11.78 0.49 -19.56
CA THR A 101 -12.06 -0.93 -19.85
C THR A 101 -13.52 -1.28 -19.57
N TYR A 102 -14.10 -0.75 -18.49
CA TYR A 102 -15.51 -0.93 -18.19
C TYR A 102 -16.38 -0.35 -19.30
N LEU A 103 -16.13 0.88 -19.74
CA LEU A 103 -16.92 1.51 -20.81
C LEU A 103 -16.83 0.73 -22.12
N ILE A 104 -15.64 0.28 -22.51
CA ILE A 104 -15.44 -0.53 -23.73
C ILE A 104 -16.18 -1.86 -23.61
N SER A 105 -16.01 -2.56 -22.48
CA SER A 105 -16.67 -3.84 -22.23
C SER A 105 -18.19 -3.68 -22.27
N GLN A 106 -18.71 -2.69 -21.56
CA GLN A 106 -20.15 -2.44 -21.44
C GLN A 106 -20.76 -2.07 -22.80
N THR A 107 -20.06 -1.27 -23.61
CA THR A 107 -20.48 -0.93 -24.98
C THR A 107 -20.49 -2.17 -25.87
N THR A 108 -19.45 -3.00 -25.78
CA THR A 108 -19.37 -4.24 -26.56
C THR A 108 -20.50 -5.20 -26.19
N LEU A 109 -20.72 -5.45 -24.90
CA LEU A 109 -21.82 -6.30 -24.45
C LEU A 109 -23.18 -5.73 -24.87
N SER A 110 -23.37 -4.41 -24.80
CA SER A 110 -24.58 -3.76 -25.28
C SER A 110 -24.82 -4.02 -26.76
N ILE A 111 -23.82 -3.90 -27.62
CA ILE A 111 -23.98 -4.09 -29.06
C ILE A 111 -24.29 -5.55 -29.40
N PHE A 112 -23.62 -6.51 -28.76
CA PHE A 112 -23.68 -7.92 -29.16
C PHE A 112 -24.71 -8.77 -28.41
N LEU A 113 -25.07 -8.38 -27.18
CA LEU A 113 -25.92 -9.19 -26.29
C LEU A 113 -27.24 -8.52 -25.92
N THR A 114 -27.54 -7.37 -26.51
CA THR A 114 -28.84 -6.71 -26.33
C THR A 114 -29.39 -6.23 -27.65
N GLU A 115 -30.71 -6.25 -27.76
CA GLU A 115 -31.40 -5.82 -28.98
C GLU A 115 -31.67 -4.31 -29.01
N SER A 116 -31.31 -3.57 -27.95
CA SER A 116 -31.58 -2.13 -27.83
C SER A 116 -30.82 -1.27 -28.85
N LEU A 117 -29.71 -1.79 -29.37
CA LEU A 117 -28.93 -1.18 -30.45
C LEU A 117 -29.18 -1.87 -31.80
N ASN A 118 -30.12 -2.82 -31.87
CA ASN A 118 -30.45 -3.51 -33.11
C ASN A 118 -31.30 -2.61 -34.02
N PRO A 119 -30.84 -2.24 -35.22
CA PRO A 119 -31.58 -1.34 -36.11
C PRO A 119 -32.94 -1.89 -36.57
N THR A 120 -33.22 -3.19 -36.40
CA THR A 120 -34.53 -3.78 -36.72
C THR A 120 -35.56 -3.67 -35.59
N ASN A 121 -35.16 -3.37 -34.35
CA ASN A 121 -36.08 -3.12 -33.24
C ASN A 121 -36.39 -1.62 -33.15
N SER A 122 -37.43 -1.20 -33.89
CA SER A 122 -37.93 0.17 -33.93
C SER A 122 -38.94 0.51 -32.82
N GLU A 123 -38.84 -0.15 -31.66
CA GLU A 123 -39.69 0.19 -30.51
C GLU A 123 -39.26 1.55 -29.94
N ASN A 124 -39.90 2.62 -30.42
CA ASN A 124 -39.66 4.03 -30.10
C ASN A 124 -39.83 4.41 -28.60
N ASN A 125 -40.08 3.44 -27.70
CA ASN A 125 -40.31 3.68 -26.27
C ASN A 125 -39.17 3.22 -25.36
N PHE A 126 -38.12 2.58 -25.88
CA PHE A 126 -37.01 2.15 -25.02
C PHE A 126 -36.03 3.29 -24.72
N ASN A 127 -35.94 3.69 -23.44
CA ASN A 127 -34.99 4.69 -22.98
C ASN A 127 -33.65 4.03 -22.59
N PHE A 128 -32.74 3.95 -23.56
CA PHE A 128 -31.41 3.35 -23.41
C PHE A 128 -30.49 4.17 -22.49
N ASN A 129 -29.81 3.47 -21.58
CA ASN A 129 -28.69 4.01 -20.82
C ASN A 129 -27.57 2.98 -20.69
N LEU A 130 -26.39 3.31 -21.21
CA LEU A 130 -25.22 2.43 -21.20
C LEU A 130 -24.81 1.97 -19.79
N LEU A 131 -25.04 2.78 -18.75
CA LEU A 131 -24.57 2.48 -17.41
C LEU A 131 -25.51 1.55 -16.63
N TYR A 132 -26.81 1.62 -16.87
CA TYR A 132 -27.79 0.93 -16.01
C TYR A 132 -29.00 0.33 -16.73
N ARG A 133 -29.24 0.66 -18.02
CA ARG A 133 -30.43 0.24 -18.75
C ARG A 133 -30.12 -0.01 -20.22
N ILE A 134 -29.48 -1.15 -20.47
CA ILE A 134 -29.07 -1.60 -21.79
C ILE A 134 -30.13 -2.49 -22.44
N ALA A 135 -30.84 -3.28 -21.65
CA ALA A 135 -31.98 -4.08 -22.07
C ALA A 135 -33.22 -3.73 -21.23
N GLU A 136 -34.39 -4.14 -21.72
CA GLU A 136 -35.65 -3.99 -20.98
C GLU A 136 -35.63 -4.73 -19.65
N ASN A 137 -34.96 -5.88 -19.63
CA ASN A 137 -34.93 -6.71 -18.45
C ASN A 137 -33.85 -6.27 -17.46
N GLN A 138 -34.27 -5.91 -16.25
CA GLN A 138 -33.39 -5.40 -15.21
C GLN A 138 -32.36 -6.43 -14.72
N TRP A 139 -32.72 -7.73 -14.64
CA TRP A 139 -31.74 -8.74 -14.23
C TRP A 139 -30.63 -8.92 -15.28
N TRP A 140 -30.97 -8.76 -16.57
CA TRP A 140 -29.99 -8.83 -17.64
C TRP A 140 -29.01 -7.65 -17.59
N ASN A 141 -29.51 -6.45 -17.34
CA ASN A 141 -28.67 -5.27 -17.09
C ASN A 141 -27.67 -5.51 -15.97
N SER A 142 -28.13 -6.04 -14.83
CA SER A 142 -27.27 -6.36 -13.68
C SER A 142 -26.17 -7.34 -14.05
N ILE A 143 -26.48 -8.39 -14.82
CA ILE A 143 -25.48 -9.38 -15.26
C ILE A 143 -24.42 -8.73 -16.15
N LEU A 144 -24.82 -7.96 -17.16
CA LEU A 144 -23.87 -7.31 -18.07
C LEU A 144 -22.95 -6.33 -17.34
N ILE A 145 -23.52 -5.50 -16.45
CA ILE A 145 -22.75 -4.58 -15.61
C ILE A 145 -21.73 -5.35 -14.76
N MET A 146 -22.14 -6.45 -14.12
CA MET A 146 -21.25 -7.26 -13.28
C MET A 146 -20.12 -7.87 -14.10
N ILE A 147 -20.40 -8.39 -15.30
CA ILE A 147 -19.36 -8.92 -16.20
C ILE A 147 -18.37 -7.83 -16.56
N SER A 148 -18.84 -6.66 -16.99
CA SER A 148 -17.96 -5.54 -17.37
C SER A 148 -17.14 -5.02 -16.19
N LEU A 149 -17.71 -4.97 -14.99
CA LEU A 149 -16.98 -4.61 -13.77
C LEU A 149 -15.89 -5.64 -13.46
N MET A 150 -16.20 -6.93 -13.51
CA MET A 150 -15.22 -7.99 -13.24
C MET A 150 -14.07 -7.97 -14.25
N VAL A 151 -14.37 -7.84 -15.54
CA VAL A 151 -13.35 -7.75 -16.61
C VAL A 151 -12.46 -6.52 -16.39
N SER A 152 -13.07 -5.37 -16.10
CA SER A 152 -12.36 -4.12 -15.81
C SER A 152 -11.40 -4.24 -14.63
N LEU A 153 -11.88 -4.79 -13.50
CA LEU A 153 -11.07 -4.99 -12.30
C LEU A 153 -9.92 -5.96 -12.55
N LEU A 154 -10.18 -7.08 -13.23
CA LEU A 154 -9.13 -8.06 -13.56
C LEU A 154 -8.02 -7.44 -14.42
N ILE A 155 -8.38 -6.71 -15.47
CA ILE A 155 -7.40 -6.05 -16.35
C ILE A 155 -6.58 -5.02 -15.57
N SER A 156 -7.23 -4.21 -14.74
CA SER A 156 -6.56 -3.22 -13.89
C SER A 156 -5.58 -3.86 -12.92
N ILE A 157 -5.99 -4.91 -12.22
CA ILE A 157 -5.14 -5.67 -11.28
C ILE A 157 -3.93 -6.25 -12.01
N ILE A 158 -4.14 -6.91 -13.15
CA ILE A 158 -3.06 -7.49 -13.96
C ILE A 158 -2.05 -6.41 -14.37
N LEU A 159 -2.52 -5.26 -14.84
CA LEU A 159 -1.67 -4.16 -15.26
C LEU A 159 -0.84 -3.60 -14.10
N VAL A 160 -1.48 -3.37 -12.94
CA VAL A 160 -0.80 -2.88 -11.73
C VAL A 160 0.26 -3.88 -11.27
N ILE A 161 -0.06 -5.18 -11.24
CA ILE A 161 0.90 -6.24 -10.88
C ILE A 161 2.06 -6.27 -11.88
N TYR A 162 1.77 -6.25 -13.19
CA TYR A 162 2.79 -6.29 -14.23
C TYR A 162 3.74 -5.09 -14.14
N LYS A 163 3.19 -3.88 -14.00
CA LYS A 163 3.99 -2.66 -13.86
C LYS A 163 4.81 -2.64 -12.58
N LYS A 164 4.26 -3.12 -11.45
CA LYS A 164 5.00 -3.25 -10.19
C LYS A 164 6.16 -4.25 -10.31
N ARG A 165 5.93 -5.43 -10.89
CA ARG A 165 7.00 -6.44 -11.12
C ARG A 165 8.11 -5.89 -12.01
N LYS A 166 7.75 -5.30 -13.15
CA LYS A 166 8.72 -4.66 -14.06
C LYS A 166 9.52 -3.55 -13.38
N LEU A 167 8.92 -2.83 -12.43
CA LEU A 167 9.63 -1.80 -11.67
C LEU A 167 10.66 -2.38 -10.70
N SER A 168 10.37 -3.56 -10.14
CA SER A 168 11.23 -4.27 -9.20
C SER A 168 12.42 -4.95 -9.86
N GLU A 169 12.33 -5.29 -11.15
CA GLU A 169 13.44 -5.89 -11.91
C GLU A 169 14.44 -4.85 -12.44
N VAL A 170 14.10 -3.56 -12.39
CA VAL A 170 14.90 -2.44 -12.93
C VAL A 170 15.65 -1.68 -11.82
N HIS A 171 15.50 -2.10 -10.56
CA HIS A 171 16.26 -1.61 -9.40
C HIS A 171 17.10 -2.74 -8.83
#